data_AF-W9ZWW0-F1
#
_entry.id   AF-W9ZWW0-F1
#
_cell.length_a   1.000
_cell.length_b   1.000
_cell.length_c   1.000
_cell.angle_alpha   90.00
_cell.angle_beta   90.00
_cell.angle_gamma   90.00
#
_symmetry.space_group_name_H-M   'P 1'
#
loop_
_entity.id
_entity.type
_entity.pdbx_description
1 polymer ?
#
loop_
_entity_poly.entity_id
_entity_poly.type
_entity_poly.pdbx_seq_one_letter_code
_entity_poly.pdbx_strand_id
1 'polypeptide(L)'
;MVGTGVVHKIISIPLRLGELASAITVLGILSRFCYLISIAEVHADGRIIYGVVVACLGIIYSILFCTPFTDMFLGFPFDFVMFRTGYHTCSARWYYGYWGYYWGLFWRVGPIGTVTINGAGCGSWKTVLAFSFIAWFLHLLSSILGIYVFRTYIKIEETKREIKHQAEKLAKGDSRVHGCNQRTEGENRTTDNVYTMMPTASVQPV
;
A
#
# COMPACT_ATOMS: atom_id res chain seq x y z
N MET A 1 17.02 -0.61 17.53
CA MET A 1 16.01 -0.23 16.50
C MET A 1 15.94 -1.30 15.40
N VAL A 2 15.75 -2.59 15.77
CA VAL A 2 15.91 -3.75 14.86
C VAL A 2 14.61 -4.58 14.71
N GLY A 3 13.51 -4.22 15.38
CA GLY A 3 12.26 -5.01 15.35
C GLY A 3 11.21 -4.60 14.31
N THR A 4 11.19 -3.35 13.86
CA THR A 4 10.06 -2.83 13.05
C THR A 4 10.13 -3.25 11.58
N GLY A 5 11.33 -3.36 10.98
CA GLY A 5 11.50 -3.66 9.55
C GLY A 5 11.03 -5.07 9.13
N VAL A 6 11.15 -6.06 10.02
CA VAL A 6 10.76 -7.45 9.73
C VAL A 6 9.26 -7.66 9.94
N VAL A 7 8.68 -7.04 10.98
CA VAL A 7 7.25 -7.15 11.30
C VAL A 7 6.38 -6.56 10.19
N HIS A 8 6.75 -5.42 9.61
CA HIS A 8 6.02 -4.84 8.47
C HIS A 8 6.05 -5.74 7.23
N LYS A 9 7.20 -6.39 6.95
CA LYS A 9 7.31 -7.35 5.84
C LYS A 9 6.39 -8.55 6.02
N ILE A 10 6.38 -9.16 7.21
CA ILE A 10 5.57 -10.35 7.49
C ILE A 10 4.07 -10.05 7.47
N ILE A 11 3.63 -8.87 7.93
CA ILE A 11 2.21 -8.49 7.92
C ILE A 11 1.74 -8.06 6.53
N SER A 12 2.61 -7.44 5.72
CA SER A 12 2.23 -6.94 4.38
C SER A 12 1.90 -8.05 3.37
N ILE A 13 2.57 -9.20 3.46
CA ILE A 13 2.41 -10.32 2.52
C ILE A 13 1.02 -10.98 2.59
N PRO A 14 0.54 -11.46 3.76
CA PRO A 14 -0.79 -12.07 3.87
C PRO A 14 -1.91 -11.06 3.64
N LEU A 15 -1.68 -9.79 3.96
CA LEU A 15 -2.64 -8.72 3.70
C LEU A 15 -2.88 -8.55 2.18
N ARG A 16 -1.79 -8.49 1.40
CA ARG A 16 -1.83 -8.47 -0.07
C ARG A 16 -2.47 -9.72 -0.67
N LEU A 17 -2.11 -10.89 -0.17
CA LEU A 17 -2.68 -12.15 -0.67
C LEU A 17 -4.18 -12.23 -0.38
N GLY A 18 -4.62 -11.73 0.78
CA GLY A 18 -6.02 -11.64 1.15
C GLY A 18 -6.81 -10.66 0.28
N GLU A 19 -6.25 -9.48 -0.03
CA GLU A 19 -6.83 -8.53 -0.99
C GLU A 19 -7.06 -9.18 -2.36
N LEU A 20 -6.03 -9.85 -2.88
CA LEU A 20 -6.08 -10.51 -4.18
C LEU A 20 -7.12 -11.64 -4.19
N ALA A 21 -7.08 -12.52 -3.18
CA ALA A 21 -7.98 -13.67 -3.09
C ALA A 21 -9.45 -13.23 -2.99
N SER A 22 -9.72 -12.20 -2.20
CA SER A 22 -11.08 -11.68 -2.03
C SER A 22 -11.60 -10.99 -3.30
N ALA A 23 -10.77 -10.17 -3.96
CA ALA A 23 -11.16 -9.51 -5.22
C ALA A 23 -11.38 -10.50 -6.36
N ILE A 24 -10.52 -11.52 -6.51
CA ILE A 24 -10.70 -12.59 -7.51
C ILE A 24 -11.96 -13.41 -7.23
N THR A 25 -12.28 -13.69 -5.96
CA THR A 25 -13.49 -14.44 -5.60
C THR A 25 -14.75 -13.69 -6.02
N VAL A 26 -14.82 -12.38 -5.72
CA VAL A 26 -15.94 -11.52 -6.13
C VAL A 26 -16.04 -11.46 -7.66
N LEU A 27 -14.91 -11.20 -8.34
CA LEU A 27 -14.87 -11.14 -9.79
C LEU A 27 -15.31 -12.46 -10.42
N GLY A 28 -14.88 -13.60 -9.90
CA GLY A 28 -15.23 -14.92 -10.43
C GLY A 28 -16.73 -15.23 -10.33
N ILE A 29 -17.36 -14.89 -9.20
CA ILE A 29 -18.80 -15.10 -9.02
C ILE A 29 -19.60 -14.17 -9.93
N LEU A 30 -19.25 -12.88 -9.98
CA LEU A 30 -19.94 -11.91 -10.84
C LEU A 30 -19.71 -12.19 -12.32
N SER A 31 -18.51 -12.60 -12.73
CA SER A 31 -18.20 -12.96 -14.13
C SER A 31 -19.02 -14.15 -14.59
N ARG A 32 -19.18 -15.17 -13.73
CA ARG A 32 -20.08 -16.29 -14.01
C ARG A 32 -21.51 -15.82 -14.24
N PHE A 33 -22.00 -14.88 -13.43
CA PHE A 33 -23.33 -14.34 -13.62
C PHE A 33 -23.46 -13.56 -14.94
N CYS A 34 -22.48 -12.72 -15.27
CA CYS A 34 -22.44 -12.01 -16.55
C CYS A 34 -22.46 -12.98 -17.74
N TYR A 35 -21.73 -14.10 -17.64
CA TYR A 35 -21.77 -15.16 -18.64
C TYR A 35 -23.18 -15.76 -18.79
N LEU A 36 -23.87 -16.05 -17.68
CA LEU A 36 -25.24 -16.57 -17.69
C LEU A 36 -26.26 -15.59 -18.28
N ILE A 37 -26.08 -14.30 -18.03
CA ILE A 37 -26.91 -13.24 -18.64
C ILE A 37 -26.63 -13.12 -20.14
N SER A 38 -25.35 -13.21 -20.53
CA SER A 38 -24.95 -13.12 -21.93
C SER A 38 -25.56 -14.25 -22.77
N ILE A 39 -25.62 -15.47 -22.25
CA ILE A 39 -26.29 -16.59 -22.95
C ILE A 39 -27.81 -16.52 -22.91
N ALA A 40 -28.38 -15.69 -22.03
CA ALA A 40 -29.82 -15.44 -21.99
C ALA A 40 -30.22 -14.27 -22.92
N GLU A 41 -29.25 -13.61 -23.58
CA GLU A 41 -29.43 -12.41 -24.41
C GLU A 41 -30.15 -11.26 -23.70
N VAL A 42 -29.86 -11.08 -22.41
CA VAL A 42 -30.43 -10.00 -21.58
C VAL A 42 -29.35 -9.00 -21.19
N HIS A 43 -29.75 -7.77 -20.88
CA HIS A 43 -28.85 -6.71 -20.44
C HIS A 43 -28.43 -6.90 -18.98
N ALA A 44 -27.16 -6.67 -18.69
CA ALA A 44 -26.65 -6.69 -17.32
C ALA A 44 -27.03 -5.41 -16.55
N ASP A 45 -27.62 -5.57 -15.38
CA ASP A 45 -27.91 -4.50 -14.42
C ASP A 45 -26.62 -3.76 -14.02
N GLY A 46 -26.68 -2.43 -14.00
CA GLY A 46 -25.54 -1.56 -13.65
C GLY A 46 -24.94 -1.87 -12.27
N ARG A 47 -25.72 -2.43 -11.34
CA ARG A 47 -25.23 -2.86 -10.02
C ARG A 47 -24.18 -3.97 -10.12
N ILE A 48 -24.37 -4.90 -11.05
CA ILE A 48 -23.45 -6.02 -11.25
C ILE A 48 -22.20 -5.55 -12.00
N ILE A 49 -22.38 -4.72 -13.03
CA ILE A 49 -21.27 -4.12 -13.78
C ILE A 49 -20.38 -3.30 -12.84
N TYR A 50 -20.97 -2.50 -11.94
CA TYR A 50 -20.23 -1.79 -10.91
C TYR A 50 -19.38 -2.74 -10.05
N GLY A 51 -19.97 -3.83 -9.56
CA GLY A 51 -19.23 -4.84 -8.78
C GLY A 51 -18.07 -5.48 -9.54
N VAL A 52 -18.24 -5.76 -10.83
CA VAL A 52 -17.17 -6.29 -11.70
C VAL A 52 -16.03 -5.27 -11.84
N VAL A 53 -16.35 -4.02 -12.13
CA VAL A 53 -15.36 -2.94 -12.29
C VAL A 53 -14.57 -2.74 -11.00
N VAL A 54 -15.25 -2.67 -9.85
CA VAL A 54 -14.62 -2.51 -8.54
C VAL A 54 -13.71 -3.71 -8.22
N ALA A 55 -14.13 -4.94 -8.53
CA ALA A 55 -13.30 -6.12 -8.34
C ALA A 55 -12.06 -6.12 -9.24
N CYS A 56 -12.19 -5.74 -10.52
CA CYS A 56 -11.07 -5.58 -11.44
C CYS A 56 -10.07 -4.52 -10.94
N LEU A 57 -10.57 -3.37 -10.49
CA LEU A 57 -9.75 -2.33 -9.89
C LEU A 57 -9.01 -2.86 -8.65
N GLY A 58 -9.70 -3.58 -7.75
CA GLY A 58 -9.07 -4.20 -6.58
C GLY A 58 -7.95 -5.18 -6.93
N ILE A 59 -8.11 -5.98 -7.98
CA ILE A 59 -7.05 -6.87 -8.48
C ILE A 59 -5.86 -6.07 -9.00
N ILE A 60 -6.13 -5.06 -9.84
CA ILE A 60 -5.09 -4.17 -10.38
C ILE A 60 -4.34 -3.48 -9.24
N TYR A 61 -5.02 -2.99 -8.21
CA TYR A 61 -4.40 -2.35 -7.04
C TYR A 61 -3.62 -3.32 -6.15
N SER A 62 -4.07 -4.57 -6.07
CA SER A 62 -3.33 -5.63 -5.37
C SER A 62 -2.02 -5.97 -6.09
N ILE A 63 -2.04 -5.98 -7.43
CA ILE A 63 -0.89 -6.31 -8.29
C ILE A 63 0.08 -5.14 -8.48
N LEU A 64 -0.41 -3.92 -8.75
CA LEU A 64 0.41 -2.77 -9.20
C LEU A 64 1.12 -1.99 -8.08
N PHE A 65 0.93 -2.34 -6.81
CA PHE A 65 1.61 -1.73 -5.65
C PHE A 65 1.21 -0.29 -5.21
N CYS A 66 1.07 -0.22 -3.87
CA CYS A 66 1.40 0.87 -2.93
C CYS A 66 1.03 2.32 -3.24
N THR A 67 -0.15 2.59 -3.80
CA THR A 67 -0.64 3.98 -3.87
C THR A 67 -1.95 4.08 -3.09
N PRO A 68 -2.05 4.95 -2.08
CA PRO A 68 -3.25 5.04 -1.25
C PRO A 68 -4.36 5.64 -2.10
N PHE A 69 -5.32 4.81 -2.53
CA PHE A 69 -6.43 5.30 -3.32
C PHE A 69 -7.62 5.59 -2.41
N THR A 70 -7.81 6.88 -2.17
CA THR A 70 -8.97 7.50 -1.53
C THR A 70 -10.27 7.21 -2.27
N ASP A 71 -10.22 6.82 -3.56
CA ASP A 71 -11.43 6.66 -4.38
C ASP A 71 -12.19 5.35 -4.14
N MET A 72 -11.60 4.35 -3.45
CA MET A 72 -12.38 3.18 -2.99
C MET A 72 -13.33 3.50 -1.82
N PHE A 73 -13.25 4.70 -1.23
CA PHE A 73 -14.22 5.12 -0.21
C PHE A 73 -15.64 5.29 -0.76
N LEU A 74 -15.84 5.41 -2.07
CA LEU A 74 -17.18 5.58 -2.63
C LEU A 74 -18.05 4.30 -2.54
N GLY A 75 -17.42 3.11 -2.45
CA GLY A 75 -18.11 1.84 -2.22
C GLY A 75 -18.47 1.58 -0.74
N PHE A 76 -17.83 2.28 0.20
CA PHE A 76 -17.95 2.11 1.65
C PHE A 76 -19.41 2.10 2.16
N PRO A 77 -20.28 3.08 1.82
CA PRO A 77 -21.67 3.04 2.28
C PRO A 77 -22.49 1.97 1.57
N PHE A 78 -22.20 1.67 0.30
CA PHE A 78 -23.03 0.79 -0.51
C PHE A 78 -22.89 -0.68 -0.09
N ASP A 79 -21.65 -1.17 0.08
CA ASP A 79 -21.40 -2.54 0.50
C ASP A 79 -21.80 -2.77 1.97
N PHE A 80 -21.64 -1.77 2.84
CA PHE A 80 -22.09 -1.86 4.23
C PHE A 80 -23.61 -1.91 4.35
N VAL A 81 -24.33 -1.07 3.60
CA VAL A 81 -25.80 -1.10 3.53
C VAL A 81 -26.27 -2.42 2.93
N MET A 82 -25.62 -2.91 1.86
CA MET A 82 -25.93 -4.22 1.28
C MET A 82 -25.64 -5.39 2.23
N PHE A 83 -24.56 -5.33 3.02
CA PHE A 83 -24.24 -6.38 4.00
C PHE A 83 -25.28 -6.42 5.14
N ARG A 84 -25.65 -5.26 5.70
CA ARG A 84 -26.70 -5.15 6.73
C ARG A 84 -28.06 -5.59 6.23
N THR A 85 -28.42 -5.22 5.01
CA THR A 85 -29.67 -5.65 4.35
C THR A 85 -29.57 -7.05 3.74
N GLY A 86 -28.36 -7.62 3.72
CA GLY A 86 -27.99 -8.93 3.17
C GLY A 86 -28.78 -10.09 3.77
N TYR A 87 -29.12 -10.01 5.06
CA TYR A 87 -29.92 -11.02 5.76
C TYR A 87 -31.32 -11.19 5.15
N HIS A 88 -31.90 -10.13 4.58
CA HIS A 88 -33.21 -10.15 3.89
C HIS A 88 -33.09 -10.03 2.37
N THR A 89 -31.86 -10.08 1.82
CA THR A 89 -31.65 -9.81 0.40
C THR A 89 -32.13 -10.96 -0.49
N CYS A 90 -32.10 -12.20 0.03
CA CYS A 90 -32.63 -13.37 -0.67
C CYS A 90 -34.17 -13.41 -0.68
N SER A 91 -34.84 -12.52 0.07
CA SER A 91 -36.29 -12.32 0.00
C SER A 91 -36.70 -11.13 -0.88
N ALA A 92 -35.74 -10.38 -1.45
CA ALA A 92 -36.02 -9.18 -2.23
C ALA A 92 -36.61 -9.50 -3.62
N ARG A 93 -37.53 -8.67 -4.12
CA ARG A 93 -38.16 -8.87 -5.43
C ARG A 93 -37.17 -8.88 -6.60
N TRP A 94 -36.13 -8.05 -6.54
CA TRP A 94 -35.02 -8.06 -7.52
C TRP A 94 -34.25 -9.39 -7.48
N TYR A 95 -34.07 -9.97 -6.29
CA TYR A 95 -33.38 -11.26 -6.17
C TYR A 95 -34.17 -12.36 -6.88
N TYR A 96 -35.48 -12.44 -6.66
CA TYR A 96 -36.33 -13.41 -7.37
C TYR A 96 -36.43 -13.12 -8.87
N GLY A 97 -36.67 -11.88 -9.28
CA GLY A 97 -36.92 -11.56 -10.69
C GLY A 97 -35.68 -11.55 -11.58
N TYR A 98 -34.49 -11.39 -10.99
CA TYR A 98 -33.26 -11.17 -11.75
C TYR A 98 -32.16 -12.14 -11.30
N TRP A 99 -31.59 -11.94 -10.10
CA TRP A 99 -30.42 -12.72 -9.67
C TRP A 99 -30.70 -14.22 -9.62
N GLY A 100 -31.69 -14.67 -8.85
CA GLY A 100 -32.01 -16.07 -8.69
C GLY A 100 -32.58 -16.72 -9.96
N TYR A 101 -33.27 -15.95 -10.80
CA TYR A 101 -33.77 -16.41 -12.09
C TYR A 101 -32.62 -16.73 -13.06
N TYR A 102 -31.69 -15.79 -13.26
CA TYR A 102 -30.51 -15.94 -14.12
C TYR A 102 -29.36 -16.73 -13.49
N TRP A 103 -29.37 -16.94 -12.18
CA TRP A 103 -28.40 -17.83 -11.54
C TRP A 103 -28.86 -19.29 -11.58
N GLY A 104 -30.17 -19.53 -11.44
CA GLY A 104 -30.78 -20.85 -11.35
C GLY A 104 -31.12 -21.53 -12.67
N LEU A 105 -30.72 -20.98 -13.83
CA LEU A 105 -31.05 -21.50 -15.16
C LEU A 105 -32.55 -21.49 -15.50
N PHE A 106 -33.36 -20.72 -14.76
CA PHE A 106 -34.81 -20.75 -14.90
C PHE A 106 -35.34 -20.12 -16.19
N TRP A 107 -34.54 -19.29 -16.88
CA TRP A 107 -34.87 -18.79 -18.22
C TRP A 107 -34.97 -19.86 -19.29
N ARG A 108 -34.43 -21.07 -19.05
CA ARG A 108 -34.56 -22.20 -19.98
C ARG A 108 -35.88 -22.96 -19.84
N VAL A 109 -36.59 -22.82 -18.71
CA VAL A 109 -37.76 -23.66 -18.40
C VAL A 109 -39.09 -22.90 -18.48
N GLY A 110 -39.06 -21.56 -18.46
CA GLY A 110 -40.28 -20.77 -18.61
C GLY A 110 -40.15 -19.31 -18.17
N PRO A 111 -41.17 -18.48 -18.44
CA PRO A 111 -41.16 -17.06 -18.11
C PRO A 111 -41.19 -16.81 -16.60
N ILE A 112 -40.70 -15.63 -16.20
CA ILE A 112 -40.58 -15.19 -14.80
C ILE A 112 -41.94 -15.31 -14.09
N GLY A 113 -41.98 -16.03 -12.96
CA GLY A 113 -43.20 -16.25 -12.15
C GLY A 113 -43.85 -17.63 -12.30
N THR A 114 -43.42 -18.44 -13.27
CA THR A 114 -43.89 -19.83 -13.43
C THR A 114 -43.08 -20.85 -12.60
N VAL A 115 -41.90 -20.45 -12.12
CA VAL A 115 -40.95 -21.33 -11.44
C VAL A 115 -40.62 -20.80 -10.05
N THR A 116 -40.66 -21.68 -9.04
CA THR A 116 -40.31 -21.34 -7.67
C THR A 116 -38.79 -21.32 -7.49
N ILE A 117 -38.25 -20.13 -7.25
CA ILE A 117 -36.81 -19.92 -7.06
C ILE A 117 -36.51 -20.22 -5.59
N ASN A 118 -36.20 -21.48 -5.27
CA ASN A 118 -35.87 -21.96 -3.92
C ASN A 118 -34.49 -21.47 -3.44
N GLY A 119 -34.26 -20.14 -3.42
CA GLY A 119 -32.99 -19.56 -2.98
C GLY A 119 -31.81 -19.87 -3.92
N ALA A 120 -32.06 -20.23 -5.17
CA ALA A 120 -31.03 -20.48 -6.16
C ALA A 120 -30.11 -19.26 -6.31
N GLY A 121 -28.81 -19.42 -6.04
CA GLY A 121 -27.84 -18.32 -6.06
C GLY A 121 -27.76 -17.47 -4.78
N CYS A 122 -28.51 -17.80 -3.72
CA CYS A 122 -28.52 -17.02 -2.47
C CYS A 122 -27.17 -17.14 -1.76
N GLY A 123 -26.63 -18.36 -1.69
CA GLY A 123 -25.29 -18.60 -1.15
C GLY A 123 -24.23 -17.79 -1.89
N SER A 124 -24.22 -17.85 -3.23
CA SER A 124 -23.26 -17.12 -4.07
C SER A 124 -23.36 -15.60 -3.88
N TRP A 125 -24.57 -15.05 -3.78
CA TRP A 125 -24.76 -13.63 -3.50
C TRP A 125 -24.26 -13.24 -2.10
N LYS A 126 -24.56 -14.05 -1.08
CA LYS A 126 -24.03 -13.84 0.28
C LYS A 126 -22.51 -13.92 0.31
N THR A 127 -21.91 -14.82 -0.47
CA THR A 127 -20.45 -14.91 -0.64
C THR A 127 -19.90 -13.63 -1.27
N VAL A 128 -20.52 -13.11 -2.34
CA VAL A 128 -20.10 -11.83 -2.95
C VAL A 128 -20.11 -10.71 -1.92
N LEU A 129 -21.19 -10.59 -1.13
CA LEU A 129 -21.28 -9.56 -0.08
C LEU A 129 -20.22 -9.72 1.00
N ALA A 130 -20.01 -10.94 1.49
CA ALA A 130 -19.02 -11.23 2.54
C ALA A 130 -17.59 -10.97 2.07
N PHE A 131 -17.22 -11.44 0.88
CA PHE A 131 -15.87 -11.25 0.35
C PHE A 131 -15.62 -9.81 -0.09
N SER A 132 -16.63 -9.07 -0.56
CA SER A 132 -16.50 -7.63 -0.84
C SER A 132 -16.22 -6.84 0.44
N PHE A 133 -16.91 -7.18 1.53
CA PHE A 133 -16.66 -6.58 2.85
C PHE A 133 -15.26 -6.88 3.38
N ILE A 134 -14.81 -8.13 3.28
CA ILE A 134 -13.46 -8.53 3.69
C ILE A 134 -12.40 -7.85 2.81
N ALA A 135 -12.59 -7.85 1.48
CA ALA A 135 -11.70 -7.18 0.53
C ALA A 135 -11.50 -5.71 0.91
N TRP A 136 -12.60 -5.03 1.24
CA TRP A 136 -12.58 -3.65 1.68
C TRP A 136 -11.79 -3.45 2.98
N PHE A 137 -12.03 -4.29 4.00
CA PHE A 137 -11.27 -4.24 5.26
C PHE A 137 -9.76 -4.44 5.05
N LEU A 138 -9.39 -5.38 4.19
CA LEU A 138 -7.99 -5.66 3.87
C LEU A 138 -7.34 -4.49 3.13
N HIS A 139 -8.03 -3.92 2.12
CA HIS A 139 -7.55 -2.73 1.41
C HIS A 139 -7.39 -1.52 2.33
N LEU A 140 -8.29 -1.34 3.31
CA LEU A 140 -8.21 -0.26 4.29
C LEU A 140 -6.99 -0.42 5.20
N LEU A 141 -6.81 -1.61 5.79
CA LEU A 141 -5.66 -1.91 6.64
C LEU A 141 -4.34 -1.75 5.88
N SER A 142 -4.31 -2.17 4.62
CA SER A 142 -3.16 -2.07 3.73
C SER A 142 -2.83 -0.62 3.38
N SER A 143 -3.86 0.19 3.15
CA SER A 143 -3.70 1.63 2.91
C SER A 143 -3.14 2.36 4.14
N ILE A 144 -3.66 2.06 5.35
CA ILE A 144 -3.14 2.64 6.60
C ILE A 144 -1.67 2.23 6.80
N LEU A 145 -1.34 0.96 6.56
CA LEU A 145 0.03 0.47 6.69
C LEU A 145 0.97 1.12 5.66
N GLY A 146 0.51 1.31 4.42
CA GLY A 146 1.24 2.01 3.37
C GLY A 146 1.53 3.46 3.73
N ILE A 147 0.54 4.21 4.22
CA ILE A 147 0.71 5.60 4.68
C ILE A 147 1.69 5.65 5.86
N TYR A 148 1.55 4.74 6.83
CA TYR A 148 2.43 4.67 7.98
C TYR A 148 3.90 4.45 7.55
N VAL A 149 4.15 3.45 6.70
CA VAL A 149 5.50 3.14 6.19
C VAL A 149 6.07 4.30 5.38
N PHE A 150 5.27 4.95 4.53
CA PHE A 150 5.71 6.10 3.75
C PHE A 150 6.12 7.29 4.64
N ARG A 151 5.32 7.60 5.67
CA ARG A 151 5.64 8.62 6.67
C ARG A 151 6.92 8.29 7.43
N THR A 152 7.12 7.02 7.78
CA THR A 152 8.35 6.55 8.43
C THR A 152 9.56 6.66 7.49
N TYR A 153 9.43 6.29 6.21
CA TYR A 153 10.51 6.39 5.22
C TYR A 153 10.95 7.84 4.99
N ILE A 154 10.01 8.79 4.86
CA ILE A 154 10.34 10.22 4.71
C ILE A 154 11.14 10.71 5.93
N LYS A 155 10.69 10.40 7.15
CA LYS A 155 11.42 10.77 8.37
C LYS A 155 12.83 10.18 8.41
N ILE A 156 13.01 8.94 7.97
CA ILE A 156 14.34 8.30 7.93
C ILE A 156 15.26 9.00 6.91
N GLU A 157 14.74 9.38 5.74
CA GLU A 157 15.49 10.12 4.73
C GLU A 157 15.92 11.50 5.23
N GLU A 158 15.04 12.23 5.94
CA GLU A 158 15.39 13.50 6.59
C GLU A 158 16.54 13.32 7.60
N THR A 159 16.42 12.37 8.53
CA THR A 159 17.46 12.07 9.52
C THR A 159 18.78 11.66 8.86
N LYS A 160 18.73 10.88 7.77
CA LYS A 160 19.93 10.46 7.02
C LYS A 160 20.63 11.65 6.38
N ARG A 161 19.88 12.61 5.83
CA ARG A 161 20.44 13.86 5.27
C ARG A 161 21.10 14.71 6.35
N GLU A 162 20.50 14.82 7.53
CA GLU A 162 21.07 15.56 8.66
C GLU A 162 22.39 14.93 9.15
N ILE A 163 22.42 13.60 9.36
CA ILE A 163 23.63 12.89 9.78
C ILE A 163 24.74 13.04 8.73
N LYS A 164 24.41 12.92 7.44
CA LYS A 164 25.39 13.11 6.36
C LYS A 164 25.98 14.52 6.38
N HIS A 165 25.14 15.54 6.62
CA HIS A 165 25.61 16.92 6.69
C HIS A 165 26.49 17.18 7.93
N GLN A 166 26.17 16.57 9.08
CA GLN A 166 27.00 16.63 10.28
C GLN A 166 28.36 15.93 10.08
N ALA A 167 28.38 14.75 9.46
CA ALA A 167 29.61 14.02 9.15
C ALA A 167 30.52 14.81 8.20
N GLU A 168 29.96 15.49 7.20
CA GLU A 168 30.72 16.33 6.27
C GLU A 168 31.33 17.57 6.96
N LYS A 169 30.60 18.18 7.91
CA LYS A 169 31.15 19.28 8.73
C LYS A 169 32.31 18.79 9.61
N LEU A 170 32.18 17.62 10.23
CA LEU A 170 33.23 17.02 11.05
C LEU A 170 34.49 16.72 10.22
N ALA A 171 34.32 16.11 9.03
CA ALA A 171 35.45 15.81 8.13
C ALA A 171 36.18 17.07 7.64
N LYS A 172 35.45 18.15 7.32
CA LYS A 172 36.03 19.42 6.87
C LYS A 172 36.68 20.22 8.00
N GLY A 173 36.15 20.10 9.23
CA GLY A 173 36.75 20.66 10.43
C GLY A 173 38.09 20.02 10.77
N ASP A 174 38.16 18.68 10.73
CA ASP A 174 39.38 17.91 10.98
C ASP A 174 40.51 18.27 9.99
N SER A 175 40.19 18.38 8.70
CA SER A 175 41.14 18.82 7.66
C SER A 175 41.71 20.24 7.91
N ARG A 176 40.90 21.16 8.45
CA ARG A 176 41.34 22.53 8.77
C ARG A 176 42.26 22.57 10.00
N VAL A 177 42.00 21.75 11.00
CA VAL A 177 42.85 21.63 12.19
C VAL A 177 44.21 21.04 11.81
N HIS A 178 44.22 20.01 10.96
CA HIS A 178 45.44 19.35 10.52
C HIS A 178 46.33 20.26 9.65
N GLY A 179 45.73 21.10 8.79
CA GLY A 179 46.45 22.10 8.00
C GLY A 179 46.99 23.28 8.81
N CYS A 180 46.31 23.66 9.91
CA CYS A 180 46.81 24.69 10.82
C CYS A 180 48.05 24.17 11.56
N ASN A 181 48.00 22.93 12.07
CA ASN A 181 49.10 22.33 12.84
C ASN A 181 50.39 22.18 12.01
N GLN A 182 50.29 21.80 10.72
CA GLN A 182 51.43 21.75 9.82
C GLN A 182 52.04 23.14 9.53
N ARG A 183 51.23 24.20 9.53
CA ARG A 183 51.72 25.56 9.30
C ARG A 183 52.48 26.09 10.52
N THR A 184 52.01 25.79 11.73
CA THR A 184 52.70 26.16 12.98
C THR A 184 54.02 25.40 13.17
N GLU A 185 54.10 24.12 12.77
CA GLU A 185 55.37 23.36 12.82
C GLU A 185 56.40 23.88 11.79
N GLY A 186 55.95 24.33 10.61
CA GLY A 186 56.83 24.94 9.61
C GLY A 186 57.38 26.29 10.06
N GLU A 187 56.57 27.09 10.76
CA GLU A 187 56.98 28.40 11.26
C GLU A 187 57.93 28.30 12.46
N ASN A 188 57.65 27.39 13.41
CA ASN A 188 58.54 27.14 14.55
C ASN A 188 59.93 26.60 14.14
N ARG A 189 60.00 25.70 13.15
CA ARG A 189 61.29 25.26 12.58
C ARG A 189 62.07 26.39 11.93
N THR A 190 61.39 27.37 11.36
CA THR A 190 62.04 28.49 10.70
C THR A 190 62.60 29.48 11.73
N THR A 191 61.89 29.71 12.84
CA THR A 191 62.39 30.54 13.94
C THR A 191 63.55 29.91 14.72
N ASP A 192 63.54 28.59 14.96
CA ASP A 192 64.66 27.91 15.63
C ASP A 192 65.96 28.00 14.83
N ASN A 193 65.87 27.93 13.50
CA ASN A 193 67.03 28.09 12.62
C ASN A 193 67.59 29.53 12.60
N VAL A 194 66.75 30.54 12.85
CA VAL A 194 67.18 31.95 12.89
C VAL A 194 67.90 32.30 14.20
N TYR A 195 67.49 31.74 15.34
CA TYR A 195 68.20 31.95 16.62
C TYR A 195 69.54 31.19 16.72
N THR A 196 69.82 30.26 15.81
CA THR A 196 71.10 29.52 15.75
C THR A 196 72.15 30.23 14.87
N MET A 197 71.80 31.34 14.20
CA MET A 197 72.71 32.19 13.41
C MET A 197 72.91 33.57 14.06
N MET A 198 73.31 33.63 15.32
CA MET A 198 73.95 34.82 15.89
C MET A 198 75.40 34.44 16.25
N PRO A 199 76.42 35.04 15.61
CA PRO A 199 77.80 34.74 15.95
C PRO A 199 78.13 35.32 17.32
N THR A 200 78.60 34.45 18.22
CA THR A 200 79.27 34.80 19.47
C THR A 200 80.50 35.65 19.14
N ALA A 201 80.39 36.97 19.31
CA ALA A 201 81.55 37.85 19.31
C ALA A 201 82.38 37.56 20.56
N SER A 202 83.52 36.90 20.35
CA SER A 202 84.56 36.69 21.35
C SER A 202 85.19 38.02 21.75
N VAL A 203 85.05 38.42 23.01
CA VAL A 203 85.85 39.49 23.63
C VAL A 203 87.12 38.86 24.21
N GLN A 204 88.28 39.25 23.69
CA GLN A 204 89.60 38.87 24.21
C GLN A 204 90.01 39.74 25.41
N PRO A 205 90.86 39.23 26.33
CA PRO A 205 91.34 39.97 27.49
C PRO A 205 92.70 40.64 27.23
N VAL A 206 92.85 41.91 27.62
CA VAL A 206 94.11 42.55 28.05
C VAL A 206 93.78 43.56 29.15
#